data_AF-A0A5J4PX45-F1
#
_entry.id   AF-A0A5J4PX45-F1
#
_cell.length_a   1.000
_cell.length_b   1.000
_cell.length_c   1.000
_cell.angle_alpha   90.00
_cell.angle_beta   90.00
_cell.angle_gamma   90.00
#
_symmetry.space_group_name_H-M   'P 1'
#
loop_
_entity.id
_entity.type
_entity.pdbx_description
1 polymer ?
#
loop_
_entity_poly.entity_id
_entity_poly.type
_entity_poly.pdbx_seq_one_letter_code
_entity_poly.pdbx_strand_id
1 'polypeptide(L)'
;MKEWNGRLIRSDGGKSVILQDNLLAGGGTIIHNTDGILNIQSDEFIGDGLNVPIDPFIFATKGSVNIVSSPFKKGSFKGDRNGCIVCCGTATQCTIESCEFTENQFNSGSAAVLITTPTCIQMILKGIASKRTIFSGLDVKNPISGHFIKTVSSKV
;
A
#
# COMPACT_ATOMS: atom_id res chain seq x y z
N MET A 1 -17.10 13.67 -15.52
CA MET A 1 -15.79 12.99 -15.51
C MET A 1 -15.05 13.45 -14.28
N LYS A 2 -14.67 12.56 -13.37
CA LYS A 2 -13.78 12.95 -12.26
C LYS A 2 -12.37 13.08 -12.83
N GLU A 3 -11.82 14.29 -12.74
CA GLU A 3 -10.43 14.56 -13.07
C GLU A 3 -9.52 13.69 -12.21
N TRP A 4 -8.45 13.23 -12.85
CA TRP A 4 -7.39 12.45 -12.26
C TRP A 4 -6.56 13.34 -11.33
N ASN A 5 -6.68 13.16 -10.01
CA ASN A 5 -6.03 14.01 -9.01
C ASN A 5 -4.87 13.36 -8.25
N GLY A 6 -4.37 12.22 -8.71
CA GLY A 6 -3.23 11.55 -8.10
C GLY A 6 -2.52 10.69 -9.11
N ARG A 7 -1.22 10.96 -9.30
CA ARG A 7 -0.18 10.01 -9.76
C ARG A 7 1.11 10.75 -10.11
N LEU A 8 2.12 10.57 -9.26
CA LEU A 8 3.50 10.85 -9.63
C LEU A 8 4.00 9.79 -10.63
N ILE A 9 3.64 8.52 -10.42
CA ILE A 9 4.06 7.40 -11.27
C ILE A 9 2.86 6.55 -11.69
N ARG A 10 2.76 6.28 -12.99
CA ARG A 10 1.78 5.35 -13.57
C ARG A 10 2.47 4.41 -14.55
N SER A 11 2.38 3.10 -14.31
CA SER A 11 2.94 2.07 -15.19
C SER A 11 1.84 1.19 -15.80
N ASP A 12 1.66 1.29 -17.12
CA ASP A 12 0.70 0.48 -17.90
C ASP A 12 1.42 -0.39 -18.98
N GLY A 13 2.70 -0.15 -19.27
CA GLY A 13 3.38 -0.55 -20.53
C GLY A 13 4.28 -1.80 -20.51
N GLY A 14 4.03 -2.76 -19.63
CA GLY A 14 4.81 -4.01 -19.53
C GLY A 14 6.13 -3.89 -18.76
N LYS A 15 6.47 -2.69 -18.28
CA LYS A 15 7.77 -2.38 -17.69
C LYS A 15 7.72 -2.38 -16.16
N SER A 16 8.83 -2.81 -15.56
CA SER A 16 9.05 -2.72 -14.13
C SER A 16 9.42 -1.29 -13.72
N VAL A 17 9.06 -0.93 -12.48
CA VAL A 17 9.41 0.33 -11.84
C VAL A 17 10.26 0.01 -10.63
N ILE A 18 11.37 0.72 -10.47
CA ILE A 18 12.23 0.65 -9.29
C ILE A 18 12.30 2.04 -8.68
N LEU A 19 11.96 2.14 -7.40
CA LEU A 19 12.15 3.32 -6.58
C LEU A 19 13.05 2.96 -5.41
N GLN A 20 13.91 3.90 -5.07
CA GLN A 20 14.85 3.75 -3.98
C GLN A 20 15.18 5.12 -3.37
N ASP A 21 15.11 5.20 -2.05
CA ASP A 21 15.52 6.36 -1.24
C ASP A 21 14.80 7.68 -1.60
N ASN A 22 13.51 7.62 -1.92
CA ASN A 22 12.67 8.80 -2.24
C ASN A 22 11.77 9.22 -1.08
N LEU A 23 11.39 10.49 -1.08
CA LEU A 23 10.29 11.03 -0.27
C LEU A 23 9.12 11.38 -1.19
N LEU A 24 7.97 10.75 -0.95
CA LEU A 24 6.78 10.84 -1.78
C LEU A 24 5.61 11.39 -0.95
N ALA A 25 5.14 12.58 -1.30
CA ALA A 25 4.06 13.27 -0.58
C ALA A 25 2.73 13.20 -1.34
N GLY A 26 1.63 13.04 -0.60
CA GLY A 26 0.26 13.00 -1.09
C GLY A 26 -0.26 11.59 -1.38
N GLY A 27 -1.56 11.51 -1.72
CA GLY A 27 -2.23 10.26 -2.11
C GLY A 27 -2.13 9.93 -3.60
N GLY A 28 -2.48 8.69 -3.95
CA GLY A 28 -2.50 8.23 -5.34
C GLY A 28 -1.13 8.20 -5.99
N THR A 29 -0.05 8.10 -5.21
CA THR A 29 1.34 8.31 -5.63
C THR A 29 1.74 7.41 -6.80
N ILE A 30 1.44 6.11 -6.69
CA ILE A 30 1.87 5.08 -7.63
C ILE A 30 0.68 4.23 -8.06
N ILE A 31 0.47 4.13 -9.38
CA ILE A 31 -0.39 3.10 -9.96
C ILE A 31 0.41 2.14 -10.81
N HIS A 32 0.38 0.88 -10.41
CA HIS A 32 1.05 -0.23 -11.08
C HIS A 32 0.02 -1.15 -11.72
N ASN A 33 -0.19 -0.98 -13.02
CA ASN A 33 -1.19 -1.71 -13.79
C ASN A 33 -0.53 -2.47 -14.95
N THR A 34 0.57 -3.14 -14.64
CA THR A 34 1.30 -3.93 -15.62
C THR A 34 1.89 -5.20 -15.02
N ASP A 35 2.20 -6.18 -15.87
CA ASP A 35 2.70 -7.49 -15.46
C ASP A 35 4.17 -7.45 -14.99
N GLY A 36 4.83 -6.29 -15.12
CA GLY A 36 6.15 -6.03 -14.56
C GLY A 36 6.18 -5.99 -13.03
N ILE A 37 7.35 -5.69 -12.49
CA ILE A 37 7.61 -5.64 -11.05
C ILE A 37 7.62 -4.17 -10.60
N LEU A 38 6.86 -3.85 -9.56
CA LEU A 38 7.04 -2.63 -8.77
C LEU A 38 7.97 -2.96 -7.60
N ASN A 39 9.18 -2.42 -7.59
CA ASN A 39 10.16 -2.60 -6.52
C ASN A 39 10.40 -1.26 -5.82
N ILE A 40 10.19 -1.21 -4.51
CA ILE A 40 10.29 0.00 -3.68
C ILE A 40 11.20 -0.32 -2.51
N GLN A 41 12.21 0.51 -2.27
CA GLN A 41 13.27 0.25 -1.30
C GLN A 41 13.61 1.51 -0.52
N SER A 42 13.35 1.48 0.78
CA SER A 42 13.63 2.61 1.68
C SER A 42 12.97 3.93 1.27
N ASP A 43 11.86 3.87 0.53
CA ASP A 43 11.10 5.05 0.15
C ASP A 43 10.11 5.43 1.25
N GLU A 44 9.96 6.73 1.51
CA GLU A 44 9.03 7.27 2.50
C GLU A 44 7.79 7.85 1.82
N PHE A 45 6.62 7.45 2.30
CA PHE A 45 5.31 7.94 1.83
C PHE A 45 4.62 8.75 2.93
N ILE A 46 4.27 10.00 2.64
CA ILE A 46 3.64 10.93 3.57
C ILE A 46 2.33 11.44 2.98
N GLY A 47 1.22 11.25 3.67
CA GLY A 47 -0.08 11.78 3.25
C GLY A 47 -0.24 13.28 3.50
N ASP A 48 -1.35 13.84 3.01
CA ASP A 48 -1.68 15.28 3.13
C ASP A 48 -2.22 15.68 4.52
N GLY A 49 -2.03 14.82 5.53
CA GLY A 49 -2.58 14.97 6.87
C GLY A 49 -3.90 14.20 7.06
N LEU A 50 -4.44 14.30 8.28
CA LEU A 50 -5.49 13.39 8.74
C LEU A 50 -6.92 13.82 8.37
N ASN A 51 -7.09 15.09 8.01
CA ASN A 51 -8.41 15.70 7.83
C ASN A 51 -9.02 15.44 6.45
N VAL A 52 -8.21 15.07 5.46
CA VAL A 52 -8.64 14.87 4.07
C VAL A 52 -8.35 13.42 3.67
N PRO A 53 -9.37 12.62 3.35
CA PRO A 53 -9.14 11.29 2.82
C PRO A 53 -8.34 11.34 1.51
N ILE A 54 -7.32 10.51 1.41
CA ILE A 54 -6.47 10.39 0.24
C ILE A 54 -6.71 9.06 -0.49
N ASP A 55 -6.35 9.04 -1.76
CA ASP A 55 -6.21 7.79 -2.51
C ASP A 55 -5.00 7.00 -1.99
N PRO A 56 -4.93 5.67 -2.22
CA PRO A 56 -3.82 4.85 -1.78
C PRO A 56 -2.46 5.39 -2.23
N PHE A 57 -1.44 5.27 -1.40
CA PHE A 57 -0.08 5.59 -1.83
C PHE A 57 0.32 4.69 -3.01
N ILE A 58 0.01 3.40 -2.89
CA ILE A 58 0.32 2.40 -3.92
C ILE A 58 -0.96 1.64 -4.27
N PHE A 59 -1.33 1.68 -5.55
CA PHE A 59 -2.44 0.93 -6.11
C PHE A 59 -1.95 0.02 -7.24
N ALA A 60 -1.84 -1.28 -6.94
CA ALA A 60 -1.38 -2.29 -7.88
C ALA A 60 -2.55 -3.17 -8.35
N THR A 61 -2.73 -3.30 -9.66
CA THR A 61 -3.80 -4.10 -10.28
C THR A 61 -3.28 -5.29 -11.07
N LYS A 62 -1.97 -5.36 -11.37
CA LYS A 62 -1.32 -6.43 -12.13
C LYS A 62 0.11 -6.64 -11.65
N GLY A 63 0.74 -7.72 -12.13
CA GLY A 63 2.15 -8.01 -11.89
C GLY A 63 2.48 -8.27 -10.42
N SER A 64 3.71 -7.92 -10.05
CA SER A 64 4.25 -8.19 -8.71
C SER A 64 4.69 -6.92 -8.01
N VAL A 65 4.47 -6.86 -6.69
CA VAL A 65 4.85 -5.73 -5.83
C VAL A 65 5.83 -6.22 -4.77
N ASN A 66 6.98 -5.55 -4.67
CA ASN A 66 7.97 -5.77 -3.64
C ASN A 66 8.30 -4.44 -2.96
N ILE A 67 8.04 -4.33 -1.66
CA ILE A 67 8.23 -3.11 -0.88
C ILE A 67 9.05 -3.47 0.34
N VAL A 68 10.20 -2.83 0.49
CA VAL A 68 11.17 -3.14 1.55
C VAL A 68 11.53 -1.87 2.32
N SER A 69 11.55 -1.97 3.65
CA SER A 69 12.06 -0.94 4.57
C SER A 69 11.42 0.44 4.44
N SER A 70 10.19 0.51 3.92
CA SER A 70 9.52 1.78 3.54
C SER A 70 8.52 2.23 4.62
N PRO A 71 8.62 3.45 5.16
CA PRO A 71 7.60 4.02 6.03
C PRO A 71 6.45 4.66 5.26
N PHE A 72 5.23 4.46 5.75
CA PHE A 72 3.98 5.04 5.28
C PHE A 72 3.33 5.76 6.46
N LYS A 73 3.13 7.07 6.35
CA LYS A 73 2.60 7.87 7.46
C LYS A 73 1.65 8.98 7.05
N LYS A 74 0.87 9.45 8.03
CA LYS A 74 -0.02 10.62 7.91
C LYS A 74 -1.05 10.53 6.77
N GLY A 75 -1.41 9.33 6.34
CA GLY A 75 -2.50 9.09 5.41
C GLY A 75 -3.84 8.95 6.14
N SER A 76 -4.90 9.51 5.55
CA SER A 76 -6.29 9.29 5.97
C SER A 76 -7.01 8.50 4.90
N PHE A 77 -7.48 7.30 5.21
CA PHE A 77 -8.07 6.39 4.22
C PHE A 77 -9.52 6.07 4.57
N LYS A 78 -10.39 5.96 3.56
CA LYS A 78 -11.80 5.64 3.72
C LYS A 78 -12.34 4.90 2.51
N GLY A 79 -13.23 3.93 2.75
CA GLY A 79 -13.93 3.18 1.73
C GLY A 79 -13.23 1.89 1.32
N ASP A 80 -13.92 1.12 0.49
CA ASP A 80 -13.41 -0.14 -0.03
C ASP A 80 -12.29 0.10 -1.04
N ARG A 81 -11.32 -0.82 -1.11
CA ARG A 81 -10.13 -0.71 -1.98
C ARG A 81 -9.26 0.51 -1.66
N ASN A 82 -9.23 0.92 -0.40
CA ASN A 82 -8.42 2.05 0.07
C ASN A 82 -7.50 1.67 1.23
N GLY A 83 -6.37 2.36 1.36
CA GLY A 83 -5.30 2.01 2.27
C GLY A 83 -3.93 2.53 1.87
N CYS A 84 -2.88 2.24 2.63
CA CYS A 84 -1.53 2.62 2.21
C CYS A 84 -1.11 1.86 0.94
N ILE A 85 -1.27 0.54 0.97
CA ILE A 85 -0.94 -0.36 -0.14
C ILE A 85 -2.19 -1.16 -0.50
N VAL A 86 -2.58 -1.12 -1.77
CA VAL A 86 -3.68 -1.91 -2.31
C VAL A 86 -3.18 -2.77 -3.46
N CYS A 87 -3.23 -4.08 -3.28
CA CYS A 87 -3.04 -5.07 -4.34
C CYS A 87 -4.40 -5.66 -4.73
N CYS A 88 -4.83 -5.51 -5.98
CA CYS A 88 -6.10 -6.03 -6.45
C CYS A 88 -6.00 -6.50 -7.91
N GLY A 89 -7.15 -6.76 -8.55
CA GLY A 89 -7.20 -7.19 -9.95
C GLY A 89 -6.49 -8.51 -10.16
N THR A 90 -5.52 -8.53 -11.08
CA THR A 90 -4.70 -9.70 -11.43
C THR A 90 -3.27 -9.62 -10.90
N ALA A 91 -3.02 -8.84 -9.83
CA ALA A 91 -1.73 -8.85 -9.16
C ALA A 91 -1.42 -10.28 -8.64
N THR A 92 -0.20 -10.76 -8.88
CA THR A 92 0.19 -12.15 -8.64
C THR A 92 1.01 -12.33 -7.37
N GLN A 93 1.78 -11.32 -6.97
CA GLN A 93 2.62 -11.37 -5.78
C GLN A 93 2.64 -10.01 -5.08
N CYS A 94 2.52 -10.02 -3.75
CA CYS A 94 2.70 -8.82 -2.93
C CYS A 94 3.56 -9.16 -1.71
N THR A 95 4.79 -8.61 -1.73
CA THR A 95 5.81 -8.79 -0.70
C THR A 95 6.07 -7.46 -0.02
N ILE A 96 5.80 -7.40 1.28
CA ILE A 96 5.97 -6.22 2.13
C ILE A 96 6.89 -6.62 3.29
N GLU A 97 8.10 -6.08 3.28
CA GLU A 97 9.16 -6.48 4.21
C GLU A 97 9.69 -5.30 5.01
N SER A 98 9.67 -5.38 6.34
CA SER A 98 10.27 -4.38 7.24
C SER A 98 9.73 -2.95 7.08
N CYS A 99 8.48 -2.82 6.63
CA CYS A 99 7.81 -1.54 6.43
C CYS A 99 7.16 -1.02 7.71
N GLU A 100 6.91 0.27 7.76
CA GLU A 100 6.29 0.92 8.92
C GLU A 100 5.01 1.63 8.49
N PHE A 101 3.88 1.32 9.11
CA PHE A 101 2.60 1.96 8.84
C PHE A 101 2.17 2.69 10.10
N THR A 102 2.66 3.91 10.28
CA THR A 102 2.51 4.69 11.52
C THR A 102 1.73 5.97 11.28
N GLU A 103 1.02 6.47 12.31
CA GLU A 103 0.30 7.75 12.23
C GLU A 103 -0.72 7.84 11.07
N ASN A 104 -1.25 6.70 10.61
CA ASN A 104 -2.30 6.66 9.60
C ASN A 104 -3.67 6.50 10.25
N GLN A 105 -4.69 7.13 9.65
CA GLN A 105 -6.09 6.97 10.03
C GLN A 105 -6.78 6.03 9.04
N PHE A 106 -7.14 4.83 9.51
CA PHE A 106 -7.87 3.84 8.72
C PHE A 106 -9.35 3.86 9.12
N ASN A 107 -10.17 4.54 8.32
CA ASN A 107 -11.62 4.55 8.53
C ASN A 107 -12.27 3.29 7.94
N SER A 108 -13.59 3.13 8.13
CA SER A 108 -14.36 1.98 7.64
C SER A 108 -14.05 1.63 6.18
N GLY A 109 -13.88 0.34 5.91
CA GLY A 109 -13.53 -0.21 4.61
C GLY A 109 -12.02 -0.30 4.33
N SER A 110 -11.21 0.61 4.87
CA SER A 110 -9.77 0.72 4.56
C SER A 110 -8.85 -0.15 5.44
N ALA A 111 -7.59 -0.31 5.01
CA ALA A 111 -6.55 -1.06 5.73
C ALA A 111 -5.15 -0.49 5.43
N ALA A 112 -4.12 -0.83 6.22
CA ALA A 112 -2.74 -0.44 5.86
C ALA A 112 -2.26 -1.21 4.61
N VAL A 113 -2.49 -2.52 4.59
CA VAL A 113 -2.26 -3.39 3.43
C VAL A 113 -3.55 -4.10 3.08
N LEU A 114 -4.03 -3.89 1.86
CA LEU A 114 -5.26 -4.46 1.35
C LEU A 114 -4.98 -5.31 0.10
N ILE A 115 -5.15 -6.63 0.22
CA ILE A 115 -4.94 -7.57 -0.88
C ILE A 115 -6.29 -8.19 -1.26
N THR A 116 -6.90 -7.65 -2.30
CA THR A 116 -8.22 -8.07 -2.79
C THR A 116 -8.14 -8.69 -4.17
N THR A 117 -7.32 -9.73 -4.30
CA THR A 117 -7.22 -10.49 -5.54
C THR A 117 -7.13 -12.00 -5.25
N PRO A 118 -7.94 -12.83 -5.93
CA PRO A 118 -7.84 -14.28 -5.85
C PRO A 118 -6.64 -14.85 -6.63
N THR A 119 -6.02 -14.04 -7.50
CA THR A 119 -4.87 -14.46 -8.33
C THR A 119 -3.54 -14.26 -7.63
N CYS A 120 -3.51 -13.63 -6.46
CA CYS A 120 -2.30 -13.52 -5.67
C CYS A 120 -1.89 -14.91 -5.19
N ILE A 121 -0.79 -15.42 -5.74
CA ILE A 121 -0.25 -16.73 -5.38
C ILE A 121 0.72 -16.67 -4.21
N GLN A 122 1.20 -15.47 -3.88
CA GLN A 122 2.19 -15.24 -2.84
C GLN A 122 1.96 -13.89 -2.15
N MET A 123 1.62 -13.96 -0.88
CA MET A 123 1.56 -12.83 0.03
C MET A 123 2.65 -13.01 1.08
N ILE A 124 3.59 -12.07 1.17
CA ILE A 124 4.60 -12.05 2.22
C ILE A 124 4.48 -10.75 2.98
N LEU A 125 4.28 -10.87 4.30
CA LEU A 125 4.37 -9.75 5.23
C LEU A 125 5.25 -10.18 6.40
N LYS A 126 6.49 -9.67 6.44
CA LYS A 126 7.47 -10.06 7.47
C LYS A 126 8.44 -8.94 7.77
N GLY A 127 9.17 -9.05 8.87
CA GLY A 127 10.40 -8.27 9.08
C GLY A 127 11.64 -9.00 8.56
N ILE A 128 12.78 -8.33 8.62
CA ILE A 128 14.13 -8.92 8.59
C ILE A 128 14.70 -9.03 10.02
N ALA A 129 15.83 -9.71 10.16
CA ALA A 129 16.48 -9.94 11.46
C ALA A 129 16.72 -8.64 12.27
N SER A 130 17.04 -7.55 11.59
CA SER A 130 17.33 -6.25 12.19
C SER A 130 16.14 -5.27 12.23
N LYS A 131 15.03 -5.55 11.52
CA LYS A 131 13.91 -4.60 11.40
C LYS A 131 12.58 -5.34 11.24
N ARG A 132 11.64 -5.08 12.16
CA ARG A 132 10.27 -5.62 12.10
C ARG A 132 9.36 -4.75 11.23
N THR A 133 8.33 -5.34 10.64
CA THR A 133 7.20 -4.58 10.11
C THR A 133 6.37 -4.04 11.27
N ILE A 134 6.02 -2.75 11.25
CA ILE A 134 5.32 -2.05 12.34
C ILE A 134 3.97 -1.55 11.84
N PHE A 135 2.93 -1.75 12.64
CA PHE A 135 1.61 -1.16 12.42
C PHE A 135 1.21 -0.36 13.66
N SER A 136 0.96 0.95 13.47
CA SER A 136 0.38 1.79 14.51
C SER A 136 -0.60 2.80 13.86
N GLY A 137 -1.86 2.72 14.26
CA GLY A 137 -2.88 3.66 13.82
C GLY A 137 -3.00 4.84 14.78
N LEU A 138 -3.50 5.97 14.28
CA LEU A 138 -3.96 7.08 15.11
C LEU A 138 -5.34 6.74 15.72
N ASP A 139 -5.55 7.08 16.99
CA ASP A 139 -6.83 6.85 17.71
C ASP A 139 -7.37 5.41 17.70
N VAL A 140 -6.49 4.40 17.73
CA VAL A 140 -6.89 2.98 17.83
C VAL A 140 -7.49 2.71 19.22
N LYS A 141 -8.76 3.07 19.40
CA LYS A 141 -9.52 2.79 20.63
C LYS A 141 -10.09 1.37 20.67
N ASN A 142 -10.06 0.65 19.55
CA ASN A 142 -10.59 -0.71 19.48
C ASN A 142 -9.71 -1.58 18.56
N PRO A 143 -8.97 -2.55 19.10
CA PRO A 143 -8.08 -3.43 18.31
C PRO A 143 -8.84 -4.34 17.33
N ILE A 144 -10.18 -4.38 17.39
CA ILE A 144 -11.05 -5.19 16.55
C ILE A 144 -11.59 -4.39 15.34
N SER A 145 -11.61 -3.05 15.38
CA SER A 145 -12.25 -2.24 14.32
C SER A 145 -11.33 -1.78 13.18
N GLY A 146 -10.02 -2.04 13.27
CA GLY A 146 -9.04 -1.65 12.24
C GLY A 146 -8.25 -2.85 11.76
N HIS A 147 -8.66 -3.45 10.65
CA HIS A 147 -7.82 -4.45 9.99
C HIS A 147 -6.64 -3.72 9.34
N PHE A 148 -5.46 -3.75 9.97
CA PHE A 148 -4.23 -3.28 9.34
C PHE A 148 -3.92 -4.07 8.08
N ILE A 149 -4.33 -5.34 8.04
CA ILE A 149 -4.18 -6.22 6.90
C ILE A 149 -5.55 -6.81 6.57
N LYS A 150 -6.00 -6.66 5.33
CA LYS A 150 -7.15 -7.36 4.78
C LYS A 150 -6.71 -8.17 3.58
N THR A 151 -7.04 -9.46 3.56
CA THR A 151 -6.73 -10.35 2.45
C THR A 151 -7.94 -11.22 2.11
N VAL A 152 -8.20 -11.41 0.82
CA VAL A 152 -9.11 -12.44 0.28
C VAL A 152 -8.35 -13.41 -0.64
N SER A 153 -7.02 -13.47 -0.49
CA SER A 153 -6.19 -14.44 -1.21
C SER A 153 -6.50 -15.86 -0.75
N SER A 154 -6.56 -16.80 -1.70
CA SER A 154 -6.76 -18.23 -1.42
C SER A 154 -5.53 -18.92 -0.80
N LYS A 155 -4.37 -18.24 -0.82
CA LYS A 155 -3.12 -18.70 -0.21
C LYS A 155 -2.58 -17.59 0.69
N VAL A 156 -2.62 -17.82 2.00
CA VAL A 156 -2.00 -17.01 3.07
C VAL A 156 -0.98 -17.90 3.78
#